data_AF-A0A3D9JNQ7-F1
#
_entry.id   AF-A0A3D9JNQ7-F1
#
_cell.length_a   1.000
_cell.length_b   1.000
_cell.length_c   1.000
_cell.angle_alpha   90.00
_cell.angle_beta   90.00
_cell.angle_gamma   90.00
#
_symmetry.space_group_name_H-M   'P 1'
#
loop_
_entity.id
_entity.type
_entity.pdbx_description
1 polymer ?
#
loop_
_entity_poly.entity_id
_entity_poly.type
_entity_poly.pdbx_seq_one_letter_code
_entity_poly.pdbx_strand_id
1 'polypeptide(L)' 'MPSLAGRIAIDNRIDASAIGIAVNDLRRNPERWRDRGSYEEALQELKFMWHVLVRYGEIVDGGWRRDGQEYRS' A
#
# COMPACT_ATOMS: atom_id res chain seq x y z
N MET A 1 2.37 6.35 11.28
CA MET A 1 2.51 4.97 11.79
C MET A 1 3.39 4.14 10.86
N PRO A 2 4.71 4.07 11.09
CA PRO A 2 5.59 3.17 10.34
C PRO A 2 5.20 1.68 10.46
N SER A 3 4.63 1.29 11.61
CA SER A 3 4.17 -0.08 11.85
C SER A 3 2.95 -0.49 11.00
N LEU A 4 2.07 0.45 10.61
CA LEU A 4 0.97 0.15 9.67
C LEU A 4 1.51 -0.10 8.28
N ALA A 5 2.39 0.80 7.85
CA ALA A 5 3.04 0.72 6.56
C ALA A 5 3.72 -0.64 6.36
N GLY A 6 4.51 -1.09 7.34
CA GLY A 6 5.16 -2.40 7.27
C GLY A 6 4.19 -3.59 7.25
N ARG A 7 3.03 -3.49 7.94
CA ARG A 7 2.03 -4.57 8.00
C ARG A 7 1.30 -4.77 6.67
N ILE A 8 1.02 -3.69 5.96
CA ILE A 8 0.22 -3.73 4.72
C ILE A 8 1.08 -3.73 3.47
N ALA A 9 2.40 -3.50 3.59
CA ALA A 9 3.29 -3.47 2.44
C ALA A 9 3.31 -4.83 1.73
N ILE A 10 3.25 -4.77 0.40
CA ILE A 10 3.42 -5.91 -0.51
C ILE A 10 4.74 -5.66 -1.23
N ASP A 11 5.66 -6.63 -1.16
CA ASP A 11 7.01 -6.52 -1.75
C ASP A 11 7.76 -5.23 -1.35
N ASN A 12 7.68 -4.87 -0.05
CA ASN A 12 8.24 -3.64 0.52
C ASN A 12 7.69 -2.34 -0.07
N ARG A 13 6.52 -2.38 -0.72
CA ARG A 13 5.84 -1.22 -1.30
C ARG A 13 4.41 -1.12 -0.81
N ILE A 14 3.90 0.10 -0.82
CA ILE A 14 2.51 0.38 -0.51
C ILE A 14 1.94 1.10 -1.73
N ASP A 15 0.99 0.46 -2.36
CA ASP A 15 0.20 1.03 -3.44
C ASP A 15 -1.29 1.04 -3.05
N ALA A 16 -2.13 1.48 -3.98
CA ALA A 16 -3.57 1.53 -3.75
C ALA A 16 -4.17 0.13 -3.50
N SER A 17 -3.60 -0.92 -4.11
CA SER A 17 -4.06 -2.30 -3.95
C SER A 17 -3.77 -2.82 -2.55
N ALA A 18 -2.57 -2.59 -2.03
CA ALA A 18 -2.16 -2.94 -0.68
C ALA A 18 -3.11 -2.35 0.38
N ILE A 19 -3.46 -1.07 0.23
CA ILE A 19 -4.42 -0.39 1.12
C ILE A 19 -5.82 -1.01 0.97
N GLY A 20 -6.28 -1.27 -0.25
CA GLY A 20 -7.60 -1.86 -0.51
C GLY A 20 -7.75 -3.27 0.07
N ILE A 21 -6.71 -4.10 -0.05
CA ILE A 21 -6.64 -5.44 0.53
C ILE A 21 -6.74 -5.35 2.05
N ALA A 22 -5.99 -4.44 2.67
CA ALA A 22 -6.02 -4.23 4.12
C ALA A 22 -7.41 -3.77 4.61
N VAL A 23 -8.07 -2.84 3.91
CA VAL A 23 -9.43 -2.40 4.25
C VAL A 23 -10.43 -3.56 4.12
N ASN A 24 -10.31 -4.37 3.08
CA ASN A 24 -11.18 -5.54 2.90
C ASN A 24 -10.93 -6.62 3.97
N ASP A 25 -9.68 -6.82 4.40
CA ASP A 25 -9.36 -7.72 5.52
C ASP A 25 -9.89 -7.18 6.85
N LEU A 26 -9.73 -5.89 7.15
CA LEU A 26 -10.31 -5.25 8.33
C LEU A 26 -11.84 -5.42 8.39
N ARG A 27 -12.52 -5.28 7.24
CA ARG A 27 -13.98 -5.44 7.14
C ARG A 27 -14.42 -6.88 7.36
N ARG A 28 -13.65 -7.87 6.89
CA ARG A 28 -14.00 -9.30 6.96
C ARG A 28 -13.56 -9.96 8.26
N ASN A 29 -12.44 -9.50 8.81
CA ASN A 29 -11.72 -10.10 9.95
C ASN A 29 -11.29 -9.01 10.95
N PRO A 30 -12.23 -8.21 11.52
CA PRO A 30 -11.88 -7.09 12.40
C PRO A 30 -11.10 -7.52 13.65
N GLU A 31 -11.27 -8.77 14.10
CA GLU A 31 -10.54 -9.34 15.23
C GLU A 31 -9.02 -9.40 15.01
N ARG A 32 -8.56 -9.54 13.75
CA ARG A 32 -7.13 -9.54 13.41
C ARG A 32 -6.49 -8.16 13.56
N TRP A 33 -7.29 -7.12 13.69
CA TRP A 33 -6.85 -5.72 13.73
C TRP A 33 -6.98 -5.09 15.12
N ARG A 34 -7.35 -5.89 16.14
CA ARG A 34 -7.55 -5.43 17.52
C ARG A 34 -6.31 -4.85 18.17
N ASP A 35 -5.12 -5.19 17.69
CA ASP A 35 -3.85 -4.58 18.09
C ASP A 35 -3.78 -3.08 17.74
N ARG A 36 -4.65 -2.62 16.83
CA ARG A 36 -4.77 -1.21 16.39
C ARG A 36 -6.01 -0.51 16.95
N GLY A 37 -6.61 -1.08 18.00
CA GLY A 37 -7.78 -0.53 18.66
C GLY A 37 -9.09 -0.99 18.06
N SER A 38 -10.08 -0.10 18.09
CA SER A 38 -11.40 -0.30 17.52
C SER A 38 -11.36 -0.36 15.99
N TYR A 39 -12.44 -0.87 15.40
CA TYR A 39 -12.61 -0.89 13.95
C TYR A 39 -12.47 0.51 13.33
N GLU A 40 -13.04 1.53 13.98
CA GLU A 40 -12.99 2.92 13.49
C GLU A 40 -11.59 3.50 13.56
N GLU A 41 -10.83 3.22 14.63
CA GLU A 41 -9.43 3.64 14.75
C GLU A 41 -8.56 2.99 13.65
N ALA A 42 -8.66 1.67 13.48
CA ALA A 42 -7.93 0.96 12.43
C ALA A 42 -8.29 1.46 11.01
N LEU A 43 -9.57 1.73 10.75
CA LEU A 43 -10.04 2.29 9.49
C LEU A 43 -9.49 3.70 9.27
N GLN A 44 -9.42 4.51 10.33
CA GLN A 44 -8.87 5.86 10.27
C GLN A 44 -7.36 5.84 9.98
N GLU A 45 -6.60 4.88 10.52
CA GLU A 45 -5.20 4.71 10.15
C GLU A 45 -5.03 4.37 8.65
N LEU A 46 -5.85 3.45 8.13
CA LEU A 46 -5.83 3.08 6.70
C LEU A 46 -6.20 4.26 5.81
N LYS A 47 -7.16 5.10 6.23
CA LYS A 47 -7.50 6.36 5.54
C LYS A 47 -6.33 7.33 5.53
N PHE A 48 -5.56 7.43 6.62
CA PHE A 48 -4.36 8.26 6.62
C PHE A 48 -3.29 7.72 5.64
N MET A 49 -3.12 6.40 5.54
CA MET A 49 -2.22 5.81 4.53
C MET A 49 -2.64 6.16 3.11
N TRP A 50 -3.94 6.14 2.82
CA TRP A 50 -4.47 6.59 1.53
C TRP A 50 -4.12 8.06 1.25
N HIS A 51 -4.32 8.95 2.23
CA HIS A 51 -3.97 10.37 2.07
C HIS A 51 -2.46 10.58 1.87
N VAL A 52 -1.61 9.81 2.56
CA VAL A 52 -0.16 9.86 2.36
C VAL A 52 0.20 9.41 0.95
N LEU A 53 -0.36 8.28 0.48
CA LEU A 53 -0.11 7.77 -0.87
C LEU A 53 -0.56 8.77 -1.95
N VAL A 54 -1.77 9.34 -1.82
CA VAL A 54 -2.29 10.30 -2.81
C VAL A 54 -1.48 11.61 -2.82
N ARG A 55 -0.96 12.04 -1.67
CA ARG A 55 -0.25 13.32 -1.55
C ARG A 55 1.24 13.23 -1.89
N TYR A 56 1.87 12.12 -1.53
CA TYR A 56 3.33 11.94 -1.57
C TYR A 56 3.77 10.71 -2.38
N GLY A 57 2.84 9.92 -2.90
CA GLY A 57 3.16 8.78 -3.73
C GLY A 57 3.81 9.21 -5.03
N GLU A 58 4.72 8.38 -5.52
CA GLU A 58 5.41 8.57 -6.78
C GLU A 58 4.95 7.51 -7.78
N ILE A 59 4.88 7.89 -9.05
CA ILE A 59 4.73 6.92 -10.13
C ILE A 59 6.06 6.20 -10.25
N VAL A 60 6.11 4.95 -9.80
CA VAL A 60 7.26 4.11 -10.09
C VAL A 60 7.06 3.59 -11.51
N ASP A 61 7.73 4.20 -12.47
CA ASP A 61 7.78 3.68 -13.84
C ASP A 61 8.38 2.27 -13.81
N GLY A 62 7.51 1.26 -13.86
CA GLY A 62 7.85 -0.13 -14.07
C GLY A 62 8.33 -0.32 -15.51
N GLY A 63 9.55 0.13 -15.81
CA GLY A 63 10.36 -0.32 -16.93
C GLY A 63 9.70 -0.26 -18.32
N TRP A 64 9.55 0.93 -18.88
CA TRP A 64 9.97 1.07 -20.27
C TRP A 64 11.45 1.43 -20.26
N ARG A 65 12.30 0.39 -20.31
CA ARG A 65 13.66 0.55 -20.79
C ARG A 65 13.56 1.09 -22.23
N ARG A 66 13.76 2.39 -22.42
CA ARG A 66 14.19 2.95 -23.71
C ARG A 66 15.66 2.57 -23.93
N ASP A 67 15.95 1.28 -23.89
CA ASP A 67 17.26 0.79 -24.28
C ASP A 67 17.09 0.40 -25.74
N GLY A 68 17.39 1.36 -26.62
CA GLY A 68 17.57 1.11 -28.04
C GLY A 68 18.76 0.19 -28.27
N GLN A 69 18.60 -1.09 -27.95
CA GLN A 69 19.52 -2.14 -28.36
C GLN A 69 19.29 -2.39 -29.86
N GLU A 70 20.10 -1.69 -30.65
CA GLU A 70 20.42 -2.05 -32.03
C GLU A 70 20.87 -3.51 -32.03
N TYR A 71 20.00 -4.42 -32.51
CA TYR A 71 20.43 -5.76 -32.90
C TYR A 71 21.34 -5.60 -34.12
N ARG A 72 22.65 -5.60 -33.87
CA ARG A 72 23.63 -5.80 -34.94
C ARG A 72 23.89 -7.30 -35.05
N SER A 73 23.63 -7.80 -36.26
CA SER A 73 23.72 -9.19 -36.72
C SER A 73 25.10 -9.80 -36.60
#